data_AF-A0A535SHP5-F1
#
_entry.id   AF-A0A535SHP5-F1
#
_cell.length_a   1.000
_cell.length_b   1.000
_cell.length_c   1.000
_cell.angle_alpha   90.00
_cell.angle_beta   90.00
_cell.angle_gamma   90.00
#
_symmetry.space_group_name_H-M   'P 1'
#
loop_
_entity.id
_entity.type
_entity.pdbx_description
1 polymer ?
#
loop_
_entity_poly.entity_id
_entity_poly.type
_entity_poly.pdbx_seq_one_letter_code
_entity_poly.pdbx_strand_id
1 'polypeptide(L)'
;MIVEQPEPLDREILRDIAADMRSELDRVEEQLAELTREHKRALALRQIFGVDPLTRDRFNHLHANIDQYPGKMAELREEERLLNRWLDRCRDLIQPKAA
;
A
#
# COMPACT_ATOMS: atom_id res chain seq x y z
N MET A 1 -37.86 -18.09 -11.53
CA MET A 1 -36.66 -17.82 -10.71
C MET A 1 -37.04 -16.73 -9.72
N ILE A 2 -37.10 -17.05 -8.43
CA ILE A 2 -37.21 -16.05 -7.38
C ILE A 2 -35.81 -15.46 -7.24
N VAL A 3 -35.64 -14.17 -7.57
CA VAL A 3 -34.40 -13.44 -7.30
C VAL A 3 -34.47 -13.10 -5.82
N GLU A 4 -33.78 -13.88 -4.98
CA GLU A 4 -33.58 -13.50 -3.58
C GLU A 4 -32.87 -12.15 -3.57
N GLN A 5 -33.57 -11.13 -3.06
CA GLN A 5 -32.92 -9.86 -2.80
C GLN A 5 -31.94 -10.08 -1.65
N PRO A 6 -30.66 -9.68 -1.79
CA PRO A 6 -29.69 -9.84 -0.72
C PRO A 6 -30.19 -9.09 0.51
N GLU A 7 -30.03 -9.72 1.68
CA GLU A 7 -30.40 -9.10 2.95
C GLU A 7 -29.73 -7.73 3.10
N PRO A 8 -30.46 -6.73 3.64
CA PRO A 8 -29.88 -5.41 3.86
C PRO A 8 -28.69 -5.52 4.82
N LEU A 9 -27.54 -5.04 4.36
CA LEU A 9 -26.31 -5.05 5.15
C LEU A 9 -26.43 -4.12 6.37
N ASP A 10 -25.97 -4.61 7.52
CA ASP A 10 -25.88 -3.81 8.73
C ASP A 10 -24.86 -2.68 8.57
N ARG A 11 -25.32 -1.45 8.83
CA ARG A 11 -24.51 -0.23 8.70
C ARG A 11 -23.44 -0.12 9.79
N GLU A 12 -23.65 -0.71 10.96
CA GLU A 12 -22.65 -0.74 12.03
C GLU A 12 -21.48 -1.63 11.62
N ILE A 13 -21.78 -2.85 11.17
CA ILE A 13 -20.79 -3.78 10.59
C ILE A 13 -20.01 -3.13 9.44
N LEU A 14 -20.70 -2.42 8.54
CA LEU A 14 -20.04 -1.71 7.43
C LEU A 14 -19.08 -0.60 7.90
N ARG A 15 -19.38 0.07 9.01
CA ARG A 15 -18.51 1.10 9.59
C ARG A 15 -17.27 0.48 10.23
N ASP A 16 -17.43 -0.64 10.93
CA ASP A 16 -16.31 -1.37 11.52
C ASP A 16 -15.35 -1.85 10.44
N ILE A 17 -15.87 -2.48 9.39
CA ILE A 17 -15.08 -2.89 8.22
C ILE A 17 -14.34 -1.70 7.60
N ALA A 18 -15.00 -0.54 7.48
CA ALA A 18 -14.36 0.65 6.93
C ALA A 18 -13.26 1.21 7.86
N ALA A 19 -13.39 1.06 9.19
CA ALA A 19 -12.36 1.45 10.14
C ALA A 19 -11.13 0.54 10.05
N ASP A 20 -11.34 -0.77 9.90
CA ASP A 20 -10.26 -1.73 9.67
C ASP A 20 -9.51 -1.41 8.37
N MET A 21 -10.24 -1.19 7.27
CA MET A 21 -9.64 -0.83 5.97
C MET A 21 -8.84 0.48 6.01
N ARG A 22 -9.28 1.47 6.79
CA ARG A 22 -8.51 2.71 7.00
C ARG A 22 -7.22 2.44 7.76
N SER A 23 -7.29 1.62 8.79
CA SER A 23 -6.11 1.25 9.57
C SER A 23 -5.07 0.52 8.72
N GLU A 24 -5.51 -0.36 7.80
CA GLU A 24 -4.60 -1.00 6.84
C GLU A 24 -4.08 -0.01 5.79
N LEU A 25 -4.91 0.94 5.33
CA LEU A 25 -4.47 1.97 4.39
C LEU A 25 -3.36 2.84 5.00
N ASP A 26 -3.52 3.28 6.25
CA ASP A 26 -2.52 4.06 6.98
C ASP A 26 -1.18 3.30 7.07
N ARG A 27 -1.22 1.99 7.30
CA ARG A 27 -0.02 1.14 7.33
C ARG A 27 0.66 1.02 5.96
N VAL A 28 -0.12 0.84 4.89
CA VAL A 28 0.42 0.76 3.52
C VAL A 28 1.06 2.08 3.12
N GLU A 29 0.43 3.21 3.45
CA GLU A 29 1.01 4.54 3.21
C GLU A 29 2.33 4.74 3.98
N GLU A 30 2.41 4.29 5.23
CA GLU A 30 3.66 4.30 6.01
C GLU A 30 4.74 3.43 5.36
N GLN A 31 4.40 2.23 4.89
CA GLN A 31 5.33 1.33 4.20
C GLN A 31 5.85 1.93 2.88
N LEU A 32 5.00 2.59 2.10
CA LEU A 32 5.38 3.30 0.88
C LEU A 32 6.39 4.42 1.19
N ALA A 33 6.13 5.20 2.23
CA ALA A 33 7.01 6.28 2.67
C ALA A 33 8.37 5.73 3.14
N GLU A 34 8.37 4.66 3.93
CA GLU A 34 9.58 4.01 4.43
C GLU A 34 10.42 3.46 3.28
N LEU A 35 9.81 2.67 2.40
CA LEU A 35 10.47 2.07 1.24
C LEU A 35 11.10 3.14 0.34
N THR A 36 10.40 4.26 0.13
CA THR A 36 10.92 5.41 -0.63
C THR A 36 12.14 6.04 0.06
N ARG A 37 12.10 6.19 1.38
CA ARG A 37 13.21 6.75 2.17
C ARG A 37 14.44 5.86 2.11
N GLU A 38 14.26 4.56 2.30
CA GLU A 38 15.33 3.57 2.19
C GLU A 38 15.97 3.57 0.80
N HIS A 39 15.16 3.59 -0.25
CA HIS A 39 15.65 3.63 -1.63
C HIS A 39 16.48 4.87 -1.93
N LYS A 40 16.03 6.06 -1.50
CA LYS A 40 16.80 7.31 -1.65
C LYS A 40 18.14 7.24 -0.92
N ARG A 41 18.15 6.68 0.30
CA ARG A 41 19.39 6.45 1.06
C ARG A 41 20.29 5.46 0.32
N ALA A 42 19.73 4.42 -0.29
CA ALA A 42 20.47 3.44 -1.07
C ALA A 42 21.16 4.05 -2.30
N LEU A 43 20.43 4.90 -3.04
CA LEU A 43 20.99 5.66 -4.15
C LEU A 43 22.10 6.60 -3.71
N ALA A 44 21.91 7.33 -2.60
CA ALA A 44 22.92 8.24 -2.07
C ALA A 44 24.20 7.49 -1.66
N LEU A 45 24.07 6.38 -0.93
CA LEU A 45 25.21 5.56 -0.53
C LEU A 45 25.95 4.97 -1.75
N ARG A 46 25.20 4.52 -2.77
CA ARG A 46 25.80 4.07 -4.03
C ARG A 46 26.57 5.19 -4.74
N GLN A 47 26.11 6.44 -4.70
CA GLN A 47 26.84 7.56 -5.29
C GLN A 47 28.12 7.89 -4.52
N ILE A 48 28.07 7.89 -3.18
CA ILE A 48 29.21 8.22 -2.32
C ILE A 48 30.31 7.15 -2.42
N PHE A 49 29.92 5.88 -2.39
CA PHE A 49 30.86 4.75 -2.27
C PHE A 49 31.01 3.92 -3.54
N GLY A 50 30.23 4.17 -4.59
CA GLY A 50 30.18 3.30 -5.78
C GLY A 50 31.44 3.27 -6.63
N VAL A 51 32.38 4.20 -6.41
CA VAL A 51 33.69 4.24 -7.06
C VAL A 51 34.78 3.51 -6.29
N ASP A 52 34.55 3.13 -5.03
CA ASP A 52 35.49 2.36 -4.21
C ASP A 52 35.18 0.85 -4.36
N PRO A 53 36.10 0.05 -4.95
CA PRO A 53 35.92 -1.38 -5.16
C PRO A 53 35.67 -2.17 -3.87
N LEU A 54 36.23 -1.74 -2.73
CA LEU A 54 36.13 -2.44 -1.44
C LEU A 54 34.77 -2.23 -0.77
N THR A 55 34.13 -1.09 -0.96
CA THR A 55 32.78 -0.82 -0.41
C THR A 55 31.67 -1.38 -1.29
N ARG A 56 31.89 -1.55 -2.59
CA ARG A 56 30.91 -2.13 -3.51
C ARG A 56 30.43 -3.52 -3.09
N ASP A 57 31.35 -4.41 -2.67
CA ASP A 57 31.01 -5.76 -2.21
C ASP A 57 30.37 -5.80 -0.81
N ARG A 58 30.62 -4.79 0.03
CA ARG A 58 30.04 -4.70 1.39
C ARG A 58 28.59 -4.21 1.39
N PHE A 59 28.11 -3.69 0.27
CA PHE A 59 26.81 -3.04 0.14
C PHE A 59 25.79 -3.85 -0.68
N ASN A 60 25.88 -5.19 -0.63
CA ASN A 60 24.92 -6.10 -1.30
C ASN A 60 23.45 -5.81 -0.94
N HIS A 61 23.15 -5.44 0.31
CA HIS A 61 21.79 -5.08 0.71
C HIS A 61 21.26 -3.81 0.04
N LEU A 62 22.13 -2.85 -0.30
CA LEU A 62 21.73 -1.61 -0.99
C LEU A 62 21.43 -1.87 -2.47
N HIS A 63 22.22 -2.73 -3.11
CA HIS A 63 21.92 -3.21 -4.46
C HIS A 63 20.59 -3.96 -4.50
N ALA A 64 20.37 -4.90 -3.57
CA ALA A 64 19.10 -5.61 -3.47
C ALA A 64 17.90 -4.66 -3.23
N ASN A 65 18.04 -3.63 -2.38
CA ASN A 65 16.99 -2.63 -2.17
C ASN A 65 16.70 -1.83 -3.46
N ILE A 66 17.73 -1.37 -4.16
CA ILE A 66 17.59 -0.60 -5.42
C ILE A 66 16.86 -1.45 -6.49
N ASP A 67 17.25 -2.70 -6.65
CA ASP A 67 16.70 -3.58 -7.68
C ASP A 67 15.27 -4.02 -7.35
N GLN A 68 14.95 -4.24 -6.08
CA GLN A 68 13.62 -4.68 -5.64
C GLN A 68 12.61 -3.54 -5.48
N TYR A 69 13.08 -2.29 -5.31
CA TYR A 69 12.22 -1.13 -5.05
C TYR A 69 11.05 -1.00 -6.04
N PRO A 70 11.23 -1.08 -7.38
CA PRO A 70 10.12 -0.92 -8.31
C PRO A 70 9.01 -1.96 -8.11
N GLY A 71 9.37 -3.22 -7.85
CA GLY A 71 8.42 -4.31 -7.62
C GLY A 71 7.62 -4.10 -6.34
N LYS A 72 8.32 -3.89 -5.21
CA LYS A 72 7.69 -3.64 -3.91
C LYS A 72 6.80 -2.39 -3.92
N MET A 73 7.23 -1.33 -4.61
CA MET A 73 6.44 -0.11 -4.76
C MET A 73 5.17 -0.34 -5.59
N ALA A 74 5.24 -1.19 -6.62
CA ALA A 74 4.07 -1.51 -7.43
C ALA A 74 3.04 -2.35 -6.66
N GLU A 75 3.50 -3.33 -5.87
CA GLU A 75 2.64 -4.15 -5.01
C GLU A 75 1.89 -3.29 -3.98
N LEU A 76 2.62 -2.47 -3.22
CA LEU A 76 2.03 -1.59 -2.21
C LEU A 76 1.06 -0.56 -2.80
N ARG A 77 1.34 -0.03 -4.00
CA ARG A 77 0.42 0.87 -4.70
C ARG A 77 -0.85 0.19 -5.17
N GLU A 78 -0.77 -1.07 -5.59
CA GLU A 78 -1.96 -1.82 -5.96
C GLU A 78 -2.82 -2.12 -4.72
N GLU A 79 -2.18 -2.43 -3.58
CA GLU A 79 -2.86 -2.60 -2.30
C GLU A 79 -3.57 -1.31 -1.83
N GLU A 80 -2.85 -0.17 -1.83
CA GLU A 80 -3.41 1.16 -1.58
C GLU A 80 -4.62 1.44 -2.48
N ARG A 81 -4.53 1.12 -3.78
CA ARG A 81 -5.62 1.31 -4.74
C ARG A 81 -6.82 0.43 -4.42
N LEU A 82 -6.62 -0.81 -3.98
CA LEU A 82 -7.70 -1.74 -3.63
C LEU A 82 -8.40 -1.30 -2.34
N LEU A 83 -7.64 -0.92 -1.31
CA LEU A 83 -8.17 -0.42 -0.05
C LEU A 83 -9.03 0.83 -0.27
N ASN A 84 -8.56 1.79 -1.08
CA ASN A 84 -9.34 2.97 -1.43
C ASN A 84 -10.66 2.62 -2.15
N ARG A 85 -10.64 1.68 -3.11
CA ARG A 85 -11.88 1.22 -3.77
C ARG A 85 -12.85 0.55 -2.81
N TRP A 86 -12.36 -0.20 -1.83
CA TRP A 86 -13.23 -0.82 -0.83
C TRP A 86 -13.82 0.21 0.13
N LEU A 87 -13.03 1.20 0.56
CA LEU A 87 -13.54 2.34 1.34
C LEU A 87 -14.61 3.13 0.60
N ASP A 88 -14.43 3.34 -0.71
CA ASP A 88 -15.45 3.95 -1.57
C ASP A 88 -16.74 3.15 -1.58
N ARG A 89 -16.63 1.83 -1.74
CA ARG A 89 -17.79 0.94 -1.69
C ARG A 89 -18.49 0.93 -0.33
N CYS A 90 -17.75 0.90 0.77
CA CYS A 90 -18.32 0.99 2.12
C CYS A 90 -19.09 2.30 2.29
N ARG A 91 -18.54 3.41 1.82
CA ARG A 91 -19.22 4.71 1.83
C ARG A 91 -20.51 4.69 1.03
N ASP A 92 -20.52 4.14 -0.18
CA ASP A 92 -21.71 4.04 -1.03
C ASP A 92 -22.80 3.16 -0.39
N LEU A 93 -22.42 2.08 0.30
CA LEU A 93 -23.37 1.20 0.99
C LEU A 93 -23.95 1.84 2.27
N ILE A 94 -23.16 2.66 2.98
CA ILE A 94 -23.62 3.39 4.17
C ILE A 94 -24.53 4.56 3.78
N GLN A 95 -24.20 5.25 2.68
CA GLN A 95 -24.93 6.39 2.14
C GLN A 95 -25.49 6.06 0.76
N PRO A 96 -26.47 5.14 0.64
CA PRO A 96 -27.07 4.86 -0.65
C PRO A 96 -27.63 6.17 -1.20
N LYS A 97 -27.07 6.64 -2.32
CA LYS A 97 -27.58 7.84 -3.01
C LYS A 97 -29.08 7.64 -3.22
N ALA A 98 -29.88 8.56 -2.68
CA ALA A 98 -31.29 8.66 -3.04
C ALA A 98 -31.35 8.91 -4.55
N ALA A 99 -31.78 7.89 -5.29
CA ALA A 99 -32.10 7.99 -6.71
C ALA A 99 -33.49 8.63 -6.88
#